data_AF-A0A0S7ZQR8-F1
#
_entry.id   AF-A0A0S7ZQR8-F1
#
_cell.length_a   1.000
_cell.length_b   1.000
_cell.length_c   1.000
_cell.angle_alpha   90.00
_cell.angle_beta   90.00
_cell.angle_gamma   90.00
#
_symmetry.space_group_name_H-M   'P 1'
#
loop_
_entity.id
_entity.type
_entity.pdbx_description
1 polymer ?
#
loop_
_entity_poly.entity_id
_entity_poly.type
_entity_poly.pdbx_seq_one_letter_code
_entity_poly.pdbx_strand_id
1 'polypeptide(L)'
;MGKLRILIAVFIFLFSFTLVVVRLPAGESIEQRFSIDWVGMELEVSGMGRIMPSEYGNHIDWQYGAALKAEMDLISNFVASMSEMRLDAYSFARDLLMREPYKNEHIYNYIKGFTGSIVEYSDEWVRIKTNLPMFGENGFTRYLVTAGLDPGRFPLYTTYEYSSAFTGVVIDARDLARIPAIGPRIFDEDHRTVYSLDIVDKESFARWGAVQYTYDPYYKGFDERVGDNPYRIVAMENDTLISTDIGISTKDARTLLQDEVSRKYLREGRVIIILEKQVLKSN
;
A
#
# COMPACT_ATOMS: atom_id res chain seq x y z
N MET A 1 5.06 67.49 -46.27
CA MET A 1 3.84 66.67 -46.53
C MET A 1 4.29 65.51 -47.41
N GLY A 2 4.62 64.31 -46.94
CA GLY A 2 3.95 63.46 -45.97
C GLY A 2 3.46 62.21 -46.71
N LYS A 3 4.33 61.20 -46.89
CA LYS A 3 3.93 59.82 -47.27
C LYS A 3 4.87 58.82 -46.62
N LEU A 4 4.55 58.49 -45.37
CA LEU A 4 5.08 57.36 -44.61
C LEU A 4 4.57 56.07 -45.27
N ARG A 5 5.45 55.25 -45.85
CA ARG A 5 5.12 53.91 -46.33
C ARG A 5 5.38 52.92 -45.19
N ILE A 6 4.31 52.43 -44.60
CA ILE A 6 4.31 51.39 -43.56
C ILE A 6 4.66 50.06 -44.24
N LEU A 7 5.79 49.47 -43.85
CA LEU A 7 6.19 48.12 -44.21
C LEU A 7 5.47 47.15 -43.25
N ILE A 8 4.48 46.41 -43.75
CA ILE A 8 3.81 45.35 -42.97
C ILE A 8 4.68 44.09 -43.07
N ALA A 9 5.39 43.77 -42.00
CA ALA A 9 6.06 42.48 -41.85
C ALA A 9 5.03 41.44 -41.39
N VAL A 10 4.69 40.51 -42.29
CA VAL A 10 3.82 39.37 -41.99
C VAL A 10 4.67 38.29 -41.32
N PHE A 11 4.52 38.12 -40.00
CA PHE A 11 5.09 36.99 -39.25
C PHE A 11 4.21 35.76 -39.46
N ILE A 12 4.64 34.83 -40.31
CA ILE A 12 4.03 33.50 -40.43
C ILE A 12 4.60 32.64 -39.30
N PHE A 13 3.84 32.45 -38.22
CA PHE A 13 4.15 31.45 -37.20
C PHE A 13 3.84 30.06 -37.79
N LEU A 14 4.89 29.39 -38.27
CA LEU A 14 4.82 27.98 -38.67
C LEU A 14 4.71 27.13 -37.40
N PHE A 15 3.50 26.78 -37.00
CA PHE A 15 3.26 25.85 -35.89
C PHE A 15 3.63 24.44 -36.38
N SER A 16 4.87 24.02 -36.09
CA SER A 16 5.32 22.66 -36.37
C SER A 16 4.58 21.70 -35.43
N PHE A 17 3.51 21.09 -35.95
CA PHE A 17 2.79 20.03 -35.26
C PHE A 17 3.67 18.78 -35.28
N THR A 18 4.50 18.59 -34.26
CA THR A 18 5.22 17.33 -34.06
C THR A 18 4.21 16.26 -33.72
N LEU A 19 3.94 15.42 -34.71
CA LEU A 19 3.13 14.21 -34.58
C LEU A 19 3.93 13.23 -33.72
N VAL A 20 3.68 13.20 -32.41
CA VAL A 20 4.22 12.17 -31.53
C VAL A 20 3.47 10.88 -31.85
N VAL A 21 4.04 10.08 -32.74
CA VAL A 21 3.59 8.71 -32.98
C VAL A 21 4.07 7.87 -31.79
N VAL A 22 3.21 7.67 -30.80
CA VAL A 22 3.43 6.64 -29.78
C VAL A 22 3.29 5.29 -30.48
N ARG A 23 4.42 4.66 -30.83
CA ARG A 23 4.44 3.24 -31.19
C ARG A 23 4.18 2.45 -29.92
N LEU A 24 2.95 1.96 -29.74
CA LEU A 24 2.67 0.90 -28.78
C LEU A 24 3.38 -0.38 -29.29
N PRO A 25 4.22 -1.04 -28.48
CA PRO A 25 4.80 -2.31 -28.89
C PRO A 25 3.66 -3.34 -29.04
N ALA A 26 3.57 -3.93 -30.23
CA ALA A 26 2.77 -5.11 -30.48
C ALA A 26 3.39 -6.29 -29.75
N GLY A 27 2.65 -6.80 -28.77
CA GLY A 27 3.01 -7.88 -27.87
C GLY A 27 2.19 -7.64 -26.62
N GLU A 28 1.09 -8.39 -26.45
CA GLU A 28 0.27 -8.40 -25.23
C GLU A 28 1.21 -8.32 -24.02
N SER A 29 1.20 -7.16 -23.35
CA SER A 29 1.80 -7.03 -22.04
C SER A 29 1.24 -8.17 -21.21
N ILE A 30 2.12 -8.97 -20.57
CA ILE A 30 1.70 -9.94 -19.54
C ILE A 30 0.65 -9.22 -18.70
N GLU A 31 -0.58 -9.69 -18.79
CA GLU A 31 -1.71 -8.96 -18.22
C GLU A 31 -1.49 -8.93 -16.72
N GLN A 32 -1.26 -7.73 -16.18
CA GLN A 32 -0.90 -7.57 -14.79
C GLN A 32 -2.09 -8.01 -13.92
N ARG A 33 -1.96 -9.20 -13.32
CA ARG A 33 -3.03 -9.85 -12.54
C ARG A 33 -3.37 -9.08 -11.27
N PHE A 34 -2.36 -8.52 -10.61
CA PHE A 34 -2.53 -7.64 -9.47
C PHE A 34 -1.31 -6.72 -9.30
N SER A 35 -1.45 -5.71 -8.44
CA SER A 35 -0.33 -4.90 -7.96
C SER A 35 -0.62 -4.40 -6.55
N ILE A 36 0.40 -4.28 -5.71
CA ILE A 36 0.27 -3.76 -4.35
C ILE A 36 0.93 -2.39 -4.28
N ASP A 37 0.15 -1.35 -3.95
CA ASP A 37 0.63 -0.01 -3.66
C ASP A 37 0.67 0.22 -2.15
N TRP A 38 1.87 0.16 -1.58
CA TRP A 38 2.09 0.36 -0.15
C TRP A 38 2.06 1.82 0.28
N VAL A 39 2.16 2.77 -0.66
CA VAL A 39 1.96 4.20 -0.37
C VAL A 39 0.46 4.51 -0.30
N GLY A 40 -0.29 4.03 -1.29
CA GLY A 40 -1.75 4.16 -1.32
C GLY A 40 -2.48 3.25 -0.33
N MET A 41 -1.81 2.20 0.17
CA MET A 41 -2.42 1.10 0.95
C MET A 41 -3.56 0.44 0.17
N GLU A 42 -3.28 0.14 -1.08
CA GLU A 42 -4.23 -0.30 -2.09
C GLU A 42 -3.72 -1.55 -2.81
N LEU A 43 -4.63 -2.46 -3.14
CA LEU A 43 -4.38 -3.65 -3.94
C LEU A 43 -5.20 -3.52 -5.22
N GLU A 44 -4.52 -3.31 -6.35
CA GLU A 44 -5.15 -3.41 -7.66
C GLU A 44 -5.21 -4.88 -8.06
N VAL A 45 -6.37 -5.35 -8.52
CA VAL A 45 -6.56 -6.70 -9.06
C VAL A 45 -7.30 -6.60 -10.38
N SER A 46 -6.89 -7.39 -11.36
CA SER A 46 -7.59 -7.53 -12.63
C SER A 46 -8.01 -8.98 -12.88
N GLY A 47 -9.09 -9.16 -13.62
CA GLY A 47 -9.53 -10.45 -14.13
C GLY A 47 -9.98 -10.34 -15.57
N MET A 48 -9.68 -11.34 -16.39
CA MET A 48 -10.01 -11.32 -17.82
C MET A 48 -10.78 -12.57 -18.26
N GLY A 49 -11.77 -12.36 -19.12
CA GLY A 49 -12.47 -13.42 -19.83
C GLY A 49 -12.43 -13.17 -21.33
N ARG A 50 -12.00 -14.17 -22.09
CA ARG A 50 -12.00 -14.10 -23.56
C ARG A 50 -13.41 -14.34 -24.10
N ILE A 51 -13.80 -13.51 -25.05
CA ILE A 51 -15.01 -13.69 -25.85
C ILE A 51 -14.78 -14.87 -26.79
N MET A 52 -15.67 -15.84 -26.73
CA MET A 52 -15.61 -17.05 -27.55
C MET A 52 -16.84 -17.09 -28.44
N PRO A 53 -16.77 -16.59 -29.68
CA PRO A 53 -17.84 -16.73 -30.66
C PRO A 53 -18.22 -18.19 -30.85
N SER A 54 -19.52 -18.46 -31.01
CA SER A 54 -20.03 -19.82 -31.22
C SER A 54 -21.13 -19.81 -32.29
N GLU A 55 -21.50 -20.99 -32.79
CA GLU A 55 -22.63 -21.11 -33.73
C GLU A 55 -23.98 -20.74 -33.09
N TYR A 56 -24.05 -20.74 -31.76
CA TYR A 56 -25.22 -20.35 -30.97
C TYR A 56 -24.97 -19.05 -30.18
N GLY A 57 -26.06 -18.28 -29.98
CA GLY A 57 -26.02 -17.00 -29.28
C GLY A 57 -25.61 -15.82 -30.17
N ASN A 58 -25.69 -14.63 -29.61
CA ASN A 58 -25.24 -13.39 -30.23
C ASN A 58 -24.03 -12.81 -29.48
N HIS A 59 -23.49 -11.68 -29.97
CA HIS A 59 -22.31 -11.04 -29.38
C HIS A 59 -22.50 -10.67 -27.90
N ILE A 60 -23.70 -10.25 -27.49
CA ILE A 60 -24.01 -9.91 -26.09
C ILE A 60 -23.94 -11.16 -25.22
N ASP A 61 -24.44 -12.30 -25.70
CA ASP A 61 -24.38 -13.58 -24.97
C ASP A 61 -22.92 -14.00 -24.73
N TRP A 62 -22.06 -13.83 -25.74
CA TRP A 62 -20.64 -14.17 -25.62
C TRP A 62 -19.88 -13.19 -24.71
N GLN A 63 -20.22 -11.91 -24.75
CA GLN A 63 -19.69 -10.90 -23.82
C GLN A 63 -20.10 -11.18 -22.38
N TYR A 64 -21.35 -11.58 -22.15
CA TYR A 64 -21.81 -11.98 -20.81
C TYR A 64 -21.04 -13.19 -20.29
N GLY A 65 -20.86 -14.22 -21.12
CA GLY A 65 -20.04 -15.39 -20.76
C GLY A 65 -18.57 -15.03 -20.48
N ALA A 66 -18.01 -14.09 -21.23
CA ALA A 66 -16.68 -13.53 -20.98
C ALA A 66 -16.63 -12.75 -19.65
N ALA A 67 -17.64 -11.93 -19.34
CA ALA A 67 -17.72 -11.18 -18.09
C ALA A 67 -17.75 -12.12 -16.87
N LEU A 68 -18.50 -13.23 -16.92
CA LEU A 68 -18.49 -14.23 -15.85
C LEU A 68 -17.11 -14.88 -15.65
N LYS A 69 -16.40 -15.17 -16.74
CA LYS A 69 -15.01 -15.68 -16.66
C LYS A 69 -14.06 -14.64 -16.08
N ALA A 70 -14.21 -13.37 -16.47
CA ALA A 70 -13.42 -12.27 -15.94
C ALA A 70 -13.63 -12.10 -14.42
N GLU A 71 -14.86 -12.27 -13.94
CA GLU A 71 -15.18 -12.23 -12.51
C GLU A 71 -14.52 -13.40 -11.75
N MET A 72 -14.60 -14.62 -12.29
CA MET A 72 -13.92 -15.78 -11.69
C MET A 72 -12.40 -15.60 -11.66
N ASP A 73 -11.82 -15.05 -12.72
CA ASP A 73 -10.39 -14.77 -12.83
C ASP A 73 -9.96 -13.65 -11.86
N LEU A 74 -10.77 -12.60 -11.70
CA LEU A 74 -10.54 -11.52 -10.71
C LEU A 74 -10.45 -12.09 -9.29
N ILE A 75 -11.40 -12.94 -8.90
CA ILE A 75 -11.40 -13.58 -7.58
C ILE A 75 -10.17 -14.47 -7.41
N SER A 76 -9.81 -15.24 -8.44
CA SER A 76 -8.60 -16.06 -8.45
C SER A 76 -7.33 -15.22 -8.26
N ASN A 77 -7.23 -14.10 -8.97
CA ASN A 77 -6.08 -13.19 -8.89
C ASN A 77 -6.02 -12.45 -7.55
N PHE A 78 -7.16 -12.12 -6.94
CA PHE A 78 -7.22 -11.57 -5.57
C PHE A 78 -6.74 -12.60 -4.54
N VAL A 79 -7.14 -13.86 -4.66
CA VAL A 79 -6.64 -14.92 -3.78
C VAL A 79 -5.14 -15.16 -4.02
N ALA A 80 -4.68 -15.12 -5.28
CA ALA A 80 -3.28 -15.26 -5.62
C ALA A 80 -2.42 -14.14 -4.99
N SER A 81 -2.91 -12.90 -4.95
CA SER A 81 -2.19 -11.77 -4.36
C SER A 81 -1.92 -11.94 -2.85
N MET A 82 -2.71 -12.76 -2.15
CA MET A 82 -2.45 -13.11 -0.74
C MET A 82 -1.10 -13.83 -0.54
N SER A 83 -0.54 -14.41 -1.60
CA SER A 83 0.81 -15.01 -1.58
C SER A 83 1.93 -13.98 -1.55
N GLU A 84 1.70 -12.77 -2.07
CA GLU A 84 2.68 -11.68 -2.13
C GLU A 84 2.48 -10.67 -1.00
N MET A 85 1.31 -10.69 -0.36
CA MET A 85 1.00 -9.79 0.74
C MET A 85 1.68 -10.22 2.04
N ARG A 86 2.79 -9.56 2.36
CA ARG A 86 3.49 -9.74 3.65
C ARG A 86 2.69 -9.20 4.81
N LEU A 87 2.47 -10.05 5.81
CA LEU A 87 1.89 -9.62 7.07
C LEU A 87 2.98 -9.08 8.01
N ASP A 88 4.08 -9.82 8.11
CA ASP A 88 5.22 -9.51 8.94
C ASP A 88 6.51 -10.14 8.36
N ALA A 89 7.54 -10.26 9.20
CA ALA A 89 8.81 -10.87 8.86
C ALA A 89 8.70 -12.35 8.45
N TYR A 90 7.75 -13.08 9.03
CA TYR A 90 7.69 -14.54 9.01
C TYR A 90 6.52 -15.09 8.20
N SER A 91 5.54 -14.26 7.85
CA SER A 91 4.29 -14.74 7.27
C SER A 91 3.71 -13.85 6.18
N PHE A 92 3.07 -14.51 5.23
CA PHE A 92 2.22 -13.90 4.21
C PHE A 92 0.75 -14.15 4.52
N ALA A 93 -0.15 -13.39 3.87
CA ALA A 93 -1.59 -13.56 4.05
C ALA A 93 -2.06 -14.98 3.71
N ARG A 94 -1.48 -15.59 2.66
CA ARG A 94 -1.66 -17.02 2.32
C ARG A 94 -1.45 -17.93 3.52
N ASP A 95 -0.33 -17.78 4.22
CA ASP A 95 0.07 -18.70 5.29
C ASP A 95 -0.93 -18.63 6.44
N LEU A 96 -1.46 -17.43 6.71
CA LEU A 96 -2.52 -17.23 7.70
C LEU A 96 -3.84 -17.87 7.27
N LEU A 97 -4.23 -17.72 6.00
CA LEU A 97 -5.45 -18.33 5.46
C LEU A 97 -5.41 -19.86 5.44
N MET A 98 -4.21 -20.46 5.29
CA MET A 98 -4.01 -21.89 5.45
C MET A 98 -4.12 -22.34 6.91
N ARG A 99 -3.56 -21.56 7.84
CA ARG A 99 -3.59 -21.87 9.28
C ARG A 99 -4.98 -21.67 9.89
N GLU A 100 -5.76 -20.71 9.39
CA GLU A 100 -7.06 -20.33 9.91
C GLU A 100 -8.14 -20.38 8.81
N PRO A 101 -8.59 -21.59 8.39
CA PRO A 101 -9.39 -21.74 7.18
C PRO A 101 -10.74 -21.02 7.19
N TYR A 102 -11.30 -20.74 8.36
CA TYR A 102 -12.56 -19.98 8.51
C TYR A 102 -12.45 -18.55 7.95
N LYS A 103 -11.23 -17.98 7.86
CA LYS A 103 -11.01 -16.66 7.26
C LYS A 103 -11.21 -16.64 5.75
N ASN A 104 -11.08 -17.78 5.07
CA ASN A 104 -11.27 -17.87 3.62
C ASN A 104 -12.68 -17.44 3.21
N GLU A 105 -13.71 -17.82 3.97
CA GLU A 105 -15.09 -17.41 3.69
C GLU A 105 -15.26 -15.89 3.80
N HIS A 106 -14.68 -15.26 4.82
CA HIS A 106 -14.73 -13.80 4.99
C HIS A 106 -14.04 -13.06 3.83
N ILE A 107 -12.88 -13.54 3.39
CA ILE A 107 -12.12 -12.95 2.27
C ILE A 107 -12.84 -13.15 0.94
N TYR A 108 -13.41 -14.33 0.70
CA TYR A 108 -14.21 -14.59 -0.48
C TYR A 108 -15.46 -13.71 -0.53
N ASN A 109 -16.18 -13.59 0.59
CA ASN A 109 -17.37 -12.74 0.68
C ASN A 109 -17.02 -11.26 0.53
N TYR A 110 -15.85 -10.82 1.00
CA TYR A 110 -15.35 -9.47 0.79
C TYR A 110 -15.23 -9.14 -0.70
N ILE A 111 -14.46 -9.93 -1.47
CA ILE A 111 -14.23 -9.63 -2.89
C ILE A 111 -15.51 -9.76 -3.70
N LYS A 112 -16.33 -10.76 -3.41
CA LYS A 112 -17.62 -10.97 -4.09
C LYS A 112 -18.62 -9.85 -3.83
N GLY A 113 -18.59 -9.28 -2.63
CA GLY A 113 -19.44 -8.16 -2.23
C GLY A 113 -18.90 -6.78 -2.60
N PHE A 114 -17.66 -6.70 -3.11
CA PHE A 114 -17.03 -5.42 -3.38
C PHE A 114 -17.72 -4.69 -4.53
N THR A 115 -18.01 -3.40 -4.32
CA THR A 115 -18.59 -2.53 -5.34
C THR A 115 -17.56 -1.47 -5.73
N GLY A 116 -17.45 -1.15 -7.02
CA GLY A 116 -16.45 -0.21 -7.52
C GLY A 116 -15.50 -0.79 -8.58
N SER A 117 -15.78 -2.00 -9.07
CA SER A 117 -15.03 -2.58 -10.19
C SER A 117 -15.33 -1.85 -11.50
N ILE A 118 -14.30 -1.60 -12.29
CA ILE A 118 -14.40 -1.04 -13.64
C ILE A 118 -14.43 -2.21 -14.61
N VAL A 119 -15.43 -2.22 -15.51
CA VAL A 119 -15.55 -3.23 -16.57
C VAL A 119 -15.16 -2.60 -17.90
N GLU A 120 -14.15 -3.18 -18.53
CA GLU A 120 -13.66 -2.81 -19.86
C GLU A 120 -14.11 -3.88 -20.86
N TYR A 121 -14.70 -3.45 -21.98
CA TYR A 121 -15.12 -4.31 -23.07
C TYR A 121 -14.23 -4.10 -24.29
N SER A 122 -13.95 -5.18 -25.00
CA SER A 122 -13.33 -5.16 -26.33
C SER A 122 -14.05 -6.17 -27.24
N ASP A 123 -13.57 -6.30 -28.48
CA ASP A 123 -14.08 -7.29 -29.42
C ASP A 123 -13.65 -8.73 -29.07
N GLU A 124 -12.60 -8.90 -28.27
CA GLU A 124 -11.97 -10.21 -27.99
C GLU A 124 -12.04 -10.63 -26.52
N TRP A 125 -12.24 -9.69 -25.60
CA TRP A 125 -12.19 -9.91 -24.16
C TRP A 125 -13.06 -8.93 -23.38
N VAL A 126 -13.42 -9.36 -22.17
CA VAL A 126 -13.96 -8.51 -21.10
C VAL A 126 -12.96 -8.54 -19.95
N ARG A 127 -12.63 -7.37 -19.40
CA ARG A 127 -11.72 -7.23 -18.27
C ARG A 127 -12.42 -6.50 -17.15
N ILE A 128 -12.22 -6.99 -15.93
CA ILE A 128 -12.67 -6.33 -14.71
C ILE A 128 -11.42 -5.90 -13.95
N LYS A 129 -11.38 -4.63 -13.52
CA LYS A 129 -10.33 -4.10 -12.66
C LYS A 129 -10.94 -3.57 -11.39
N THR A 130 -10.28 -3.82 -10.27
CA THR A 130 -10.75 -3.41 -8.95
C THR A 130 -9.58 -2.90 -8.13
N ASN A 131 -9.75 -1.74 -7.51
CA ASN A 131 -8.81 -1.23 -6.52
C ASN A 131 -9.39 -1.47 -5.12
N LEU A 132 -8.74 -2.33 -4.35
CA LEU A 132 -9.18 -2.80 -3.05
C LEU A 132 -8.36 -2.11 -1.95
N PRO A 133 -8.97 -1.27 -1.10
CA PRO A 133 -8.23 -0.66 -0.01
C PRO A 133 -7.83 -1.73 1.01
N MET A 134 -6.63 -1.63 1.58
CA MET A 134 -6.17 -2.53 2.64
C MET A 134 -6.88 -2.24 3.96
N PHE A 135 -7.08 -0.96 4.28
CA PHE A 135 -7.65 -0.46 5.52
C PHE A 135 -8.85 0.47 5.25
N GLY A 136 -9.44 1.05 6.30
CA GLY A 136 -10.63 1.89 6.17
C GLY A 136 -11.91 1.06 6.08
N GLU A 137 -13.06 1.71 5.92
CA GLU A 137 -14.40 1.09 5.97
C GLU A 137 -14.51 -0.17 5.09
N ASN A 138 -13.97 -0.10 3.87
CA ASN A 138 -13.95 -1.17 2.87
C ASN A 138 -12.62 -1.96 2.86
N GLY A 139 -11.80 -1.86 3.90
CA GLY A 139 -10.49 -2.49 3.99
C GLY A 139 -10.56 -3.98 4.27
N PHE A 140 -9.90 -4.83 3.46
CA PHE A 140 -9.97 -6.29 3.62
C PHE A 140 -9.08 -6.85 4.74
N THR A 141 -8.05 -6.12 5.18
CA THR A 141 -7.07 -6.62 6.16
C THR A 141 -7.70 -6.98 7.51
N ARG A 142 -8.83 -6.35 7.87
CA ARG A 142 -9.61 -6.66 9.09
C ARG A 142 -10.13 -8.11 9.14
N TYR A 143 -10.29 -8.73 7.97
CA TYR A 143 -10.72 -10.13 7.84
C TYR A 143 -9.53 -11.10 7.85
N LEU A 144 -8.31 -10.57 7.64
CA LEU A 144 -7.07 -11.33 7.68
C LEU A 144 -6.43 -11.30 9.06
N VAL A 145 -6.17 -10.12 9.61
CA VAL A 145 -5.26 -9.94 10.76
C VAL A 145 -5.99 -9.34 11.96
N THR A 146 -5.65 -9.86 13.15
CA THR A 146 -6.12 -9.32 14.43
C THR A 146 -5.00 -8.48 15.05
N ALA A 147 -5.23 -7.19 15.23
CA ALA A 147 -4.35 -6.29 15.95
C ALA A 147 -4.71 -6.21 17.44
N GLY A 148 -3.81 -5.64 18.25
CA GLY A 148 -4.12 -5.30 19.64
C GLY A 148 -4.20 -6.52 20.55
N LEU A 149 -3.34 -7.52 20.33
CA LEU A 149 -3.26 -8.72 21.18
C LEU A 149 -2.65 -8.43 22.55
N ASP A 150 -1.80 -7.41 22.66
CA ASP A 150 -1.12 -7.02 23.90
C ASP A 150 -1.00 -5.48 24.01
N PRO A 151 -2.14 -4.75 24.04
CA PRO A 151 -2.15 -3.31 24.02
C PRO A 151 -1.52 -2.75 25.30
N GLY A 152 -0.44 -1.97 25.14
CA GLY A 152 0.24 -1.33 26.26
C GLY A 152 1.51 -2.04 26.75
N ARG A 153 1.88 -3.18 26.17
CA ARG A 153 3.17 -3.82 26.46
C ARG A 153 4.33 -3.15 25.73
N PHE A 154 4.75 -2.03 26.28
CA PHE A 154 5.99 -1.37 25.88
C PHE A 154 7.18 -1.91 26.70
N PRO A 155 8.39 -1.95 26.11
CA PRO A 155 9.59 -2.31 26.86
C PRO A 155 9.86 -1.25 27.94
N LEU A 156 10.26 -1.74 29.11
CA LEU A 156 10.65 -0.89 30.23
C LEU A 156 12.13 -0.51 30.10
N TYR A 157 12.42 0.77 30.31
CA TYR A 157 13.78 1.29 30.39
C TYR A 157 14.00 1.90 31.76
N THR A 158 15.13 1.56 32.39
CA THR A 158 15.49 2.02 33.74
C THR A 158 16.13 3.41 33.75
N THR A 159 16.70 3.82 32.62
CA THR A 159 17.31 5.14 32.46
C THR A 159 16.28 6.17 32.00
N TYR A 160 16.18 7.26 32.75
CA TYR A 160 15.34 8.40 32.41
C TYR A 160 16.05 9.35 31.45
N GLU A 161 15.39 9.69 30.35
CA GLU A 161 15.73 10.78 29.43
C GLU A 161 14.64 11.83 29.60
N TYR A 162 14.97 13.10 29.50
CA TYR A 162 13.93 14.14 29.47
C TYR A 162 13.41 14.25 28.04
N SER A 163 12.13 13.99 27.84
CA SER A 163 11.47 14.12 26.54
C SER A 163 10.11 14.81 26.67
N SER A 164 9.73 15.54 25.61
CA SER A 164 8.37 16.05 25.44
C SER A 164 7.48 14.98 24.83
N ALA A 165 6.17 15.08 25.04
CA ALA A 165 5.21 14.24 24.33
C ALA A 165 5.29 14.45 22.81
N PHE A 166 5.34 13.34 22.07
CA PHE A 166 5.29 13.32 20.61
C PHE A 166 3.92 12.88 20.12
N THR A 167 3.48 13.43 18.99
CA THR A 167 2.19 13.10 18.38
C THR A 167 2.25 11.89 17.44
N GLY A 168 3.44 11.35 17.22
CA GLY A 168 3.71 10.22 16.34
C GLY A 168 5.21 10.07 16.10
N VAL A 169 5.57 9.15 15.21
CA VAL A 169 6.97 8.90 14.84
C VAL A 169 7.13 8.79 13.33
N VAL A 170 8.24 9.33 12.83
CA VAL A 170 8.65 9.23 11.43
C VAL A 170 10.02 8.59 11.41
N ILE A 171 10.14 7.43 10.77
CA ILE A 171 11.38 6.66 10.73
C ILE A 171 11.92 6.66 9.31
N ASP A 172 13.12 7.21 9.14
CA ASP A 172 13.84 7.13 7.88
C ASP A 172 14.63 5.82 7.81
N ALA A 173 14.14 4.87 6.99
CA ALA A 173 14.73 3.55 6.80
C ALA A 173 15.15 3.31 5.34
N ARG A 174 15.41 4.39 4.59
CA ARG A 174 16.02 4.35 3.26
C ARG A 174 17.43 3.77 3.33
N ASP A 175 17.92 3.26 2.21
CA ASP A 175 19.22 2.59 2.07
C ASP A 175 19.44 1.31 2.92
N LEU A 176 18.44 0.84 3.67
CA LEU A 176 18.55 -0.35 4.54
C LEU A 176 17.97 -1.64 3.92
N ALA A 177 17.62 -1.62 2.64
CA ALA A 177 16.99 -2.73 1.91
C ALA A 177 15.74 -3.31 2.60
N ARG A 178 15.00 -2.48 3.34
CA ARG A 178 13.76 -2.87 4.02
C ARG A 178 12.61 -2.91 3.03
N ILE A 179 11.66 -3.80 3.26
CA ILE A 179 10.46 -3.99 2.44
C ILE A 179 9.20 -3.81 3.31
N PRO A 180 8.09 -3.33 2.73
CA PRO A 180 6.87 -3.10 3.48
C PRO A 180 6.16 -4.40 3.88
N ALA A 181 5.36 -4.29 4.94
CA ALA A 181 4.47 -5.32 5.47
C ALA A 181 3.24 -4.67 6.13
N ILE A 182 2.17 -5.44 6.34
CA ILE A 182 0.94 -4.97 7.02
C ILE A 182 1.22 -4.57 8.48
N GLY A 183 2.08 -5.30 9.18
CA GLY A 183 2.46 -5.06 10.57
C GLY A 183 3.96 -5.23 10.79
N PRO A 184 4.81 -4.29 10.33
CA PRO A 184 6.24 -4.34 10.59
C PRO A 184 6.51 -4.19 12.09
N ARG A 185 7.70 -4.61 12.53
CA ARG A 185 8.15 -4.45 13.91
C ARG A 185 9.33 -3.50 13.98
N ILE A 186 9.39 -2.75 15.08
CA ILE A 186 10.49 -1.86 15.38
C ILE A 186 11.18 -2.37 16.64
N PHE A 187 12.50 -2.53 16.57
CA PHE A 187 13.35 -3.02 17.64
C PHE A 187 14.37 -1.96 18.05
N ASP A 188 14.78 -1.98 19.31
CA ASP A 188 15.97 -1.26 19.77
C ASP A 188 17.26 -2.10 19.55
N GLU A 189 18.41 -1.56 19.98
CA GLU A 189 19.72 -2.24 19.85
C GLU A 189 19.81 -3.52 20.68
N ASP A 190 18.99 -3.64 21.73
CA ASP A 190 18.94 -4.81 22.63
C ASP A 190 17.87 -5.83 22.20
N HIS A 191 17.34 -5.72 20.98
CA HIS A 191 16.26 -6.56 20.42
C HIS A 191 14.94 -6.51 21.20
N ARG A 192 14.68 -5.43 21.94
CA ARG A 192 13.39 -5.19 22.57
C ARG A 192 12.40 -4.64 21.55
N THR A 193 11.21 -5.22 21.48
CA THR A 193 10.14 -4.76 20.58
C THR A 193 9.61 -3.41 21.05
N VAL A 194 10.01 -2.32 20.37
CA VAL A 194 9.54 -0.95 20.62
C VAL A 194 8.12 -0.76 20.09
N TYR A 195 7.84 -1.34 18.93
CA TYR A 195 6.57 -1.23 18.24
C TYR A 195 6.26 -2.51 17.47
N SER A 196 4.99 -2.93 17.48
CA SER A 196 4.49 -4.04 16.69
C SER A 196 2.97 -3.96 16.58
N LEU A 197 2.39 -4.79 15.73
CA LEU A 197 0.94 -4.87 15.58
C LEU A 197 0.20 -5.23 16.89
N ASP A 198 0.86 -5.94 17.81
CA ASP A 198 0.27 -6.38 19.08
C ASP A 198 -0.14 -5.22 19.99
N ILE A 199 0.56 -4.09 19.90
CA ILE A 199 0.26 -2.91 20.72
C ILE A 199 -0.73 -1.95 20.04
N VAL A 200 -1.03 -2.14 18.75
CA VAL A 200 -1.90 -1.23 17.99
C VAL A 200 -3.36 -1.50 18.31
N ASP A 201 -4.11 -0.46 18.64
CA ASP A 201 -5.53 -0.57 18.92
C ASP A 201 -6.28 -1.08 17.69
N LYS A 202 -7.16 -2.08 17.90
CA LYS A 202 -7.91 -2.75 16.83
C LYS A 202 -8.68 -1.76 15.94
N GLU A 203 -9.33 -0.75 16.52
CA GLU A 203 -10.07 0.25 15.76
C GLU A 203 -9.16 1.13 14.91
N SER A 204 -8.01 1.52 15.46
CA SER A 204 -7.00 2.31 14.74
C SER A 204 -6.42 1.50 13.58
N PHE A 205 -6.07 0.23 13.81
CA PHE A 205 -5.61 -0.67 12.75
C PHE A 205 -6.66 -0.84 11.64
N ALA A 206 -7.92 -1.07 11.99
CA ALA A 206 -9.00 -1.19 11.01
C ALA A 206 -9.22 0.11 10.20
N ARG A 207 -8.97 1.27 10.82
CA ARG A 207 -9.12 2.58 10.17
C ARG A 207 -8.03 2.85 9.14
N TRP A 208 -6.77 2.64 9.49
CA TRP A 208 -5.65 3.10 8.64
C TRP A 208 -4.36 2.27 8.78
N GLY A 209 -4.42 1.07 9.35
CA GLY A 209 -3.28 0.17 9.51
C GLY A 209 -2.30 0.59 10.62
N ALA A 210 -1.25 -0.22 10.81
CA ALA A 210 -0.24 0.00 11.84
C ALA A 210 0.73 1.14 11.47
N VAL A 211 1.13 1.20 10.21
CA VAL A 211 2.08 2.20 9.71
C VAL A 211 1.59 2.79 8.39
N GLN A 212 2.11 3.97 8.04
CA GLN A 212 2.03 4.53 6.69
C GLN A 212 3.41 4.46 6.04
N TYR A 213 3.49 4.02 4.79
CA TYR A 213 4.74 4.07 4.02
C TYR A 213 4.78 5.28 3.10
N THR A 214 5.97 5.80 2.86
CA THR A 214 6.23 6.81 1.83
C THR A 214 7.69 6.72 1.36
N TYR A 215 7.98 7.32 0.22
CA TYR A 215 9.35 7.56 -0.24
C TYR A 215 9.73 9.06 -0.15
N ASP A 216 8.79 9.93 0.25
CA ASP A 216 9.05 11.36 0.42
C ASP A 216 9.67 11.61 1.81
N PRO A 217 10.89 12.17 1.92
CA PRO A 217 11.53 12.47 3.21
C PRO A 217 10.74 13.47 4.07
N TYR A 218 9.83 14.22 3.46
CA TYR A 218 8.94 15.17 4.12
C TYR A 218 7.52 14.65 4.29
N TYR A 219 7.25 13.38 3.95
CA TYR A 219 5.96 12.71 4.10
C TYR A 219 4.74 13.50 3.62
N LYS A 220 4.90 14.32 2.57
CA LYS A 220 3.86 15.22 2.08
C LYS A 220 2.54 14.49 1.84
N GLY A 221 1.46 15.02 2.42
CA GLY A 221 0.13 14.43 2.32
C GLY A 221 -0.20 13.41 3.42
N PHE A 222 0.74 13.12 4.32
CA PHE A 222 0.54 12.22 5.45
C PHE A 222 0.69 12.92 6.80
N ASP A 223 0.61 14.24 6.86
CA ASP A 223 0.75 15.03 8.09
C ASP A 223 -0.23 14.58 9.19
N GLU A 224 -1.47 14.26 8.83
CA GLU A 224 -2.50 13.75 9.75
C GLU A 224 -2.08 12.46 10.47
N ARG A 225 -1.25 11.63 9.81
CA ARG A 225 -0.79 10.34 10.37
C ARG A 225 -0.01 10.53 11.66
N VAL A 226 0.79 11.59 11.76
CA VAL A 226 1.75 11.79 12.85
C VAL A 226 1.53 13.08 13.63
N GLY A 227 0.63 13.97 13.18
CA GLY A 227 0.29 15.22 13.85
C GLY A 227 1.42 16.26 13.83
N ASP A 228 1.31 17.26 14.72
CA ASP A 228 2.13 18.48 14.64
C ASP A 228 3.51 18.38 15.29
N ASN A 229 3.75 17.38 16.15
CA ASN A 229 5.03 17.18 16.83
C ASN A 229 5.52 15.72 16.72
N PRO A 230 5.85 15.24 15.50
CA PRO A 230 6.37 13.90 15.31
C PRO A 230 7.84 13.80 15.77
N TYR A 231 8.21 12.67 16.39
CA TYR A 231 9.61 12.35 16.62
C TYR A 231 10.23 11.77 15.34
N ARG A 232 11.32 12.35 14.85
CA ARG A 232 12.05 11.86 13.67
C ARG A 232 13.24 11.01 14.10
N ILE A 233 13.30 9.78 13.59
CA ILE A 233 14.34 8.81 13.87
C ILE A 233 15.00 8.38 12.56
N VAL A 234 16.31 8.22 12.56
CA VAL A 234 17.04 7.51 11.49
C VAL A 234 17.18 6.06 11.92
N ALA A 235 16.70 5.13 11.09
CA ALA A 235 16.82 3.72 11.37
C ALA A 235 18.29 3.27 11.32
N MET A 236 18.58 2.22 12.08
CA MET A 236 19.91 1.64 12.16
C MET A 236 20.03 0.43 11.23
N GLU A 237 21.19 0.30 10.61
CA GLU A 237 21.58 -0.93 9.93
C GLU A 237 21.72 -2.06 10.95
N ASN A 238 21.07 -3.18 10.68
CA ASN A 238 21.16 -4.38 11.51
C ASN A 238 20.90 -5.61 10.64
N ASP A 239 21.96 -6.37 10.36
CA ASP A 239 21.93 -7.56 9.51
C ASP A 239 21.20 -8.76 10.14
N THR A 240 20.95 -8.71 11.45
CA THR A 240 20.18 -9.75 12.15
C THR A 240 18.66 -9.54 12.02
N LEU A 241 18.23 -8.34 11.63
CA LEU A 241 16.81 -8.05 11.39
C LEU A 241 16.40 -8.51 10.00
N ILE A 242 15.23 -9.15 9.95
CA ILE A 242 14.60 -9.56 8.69
C ILE A 242 14.12 -8.32 7.93
N SER A 243 13.97 -8.43 6.61
CA SER A 243 13.74 -7.31 5.69
C SER A 243 12.51 -6.43 5.99
N THR A 244 11.54 -6.88 6.79
CA THR A 244 10.37 -6.06 7.18
C THR A 244 10.54 -5.33 8.51
N ASP A 245 11.52 -5.75 9.31
CA ASP A 245 11.74 -5.24 10.66
C ASP A 245 12.74 -4.09 10.64
N ILE A 246 12.55 -3.10 11.51
CA ILE A 246 13.32 -1.87 11.56
C ILE A 246 14.05 -1.76 12.90
N GLY A 247 15.35 -1.42 12.86
CA GLY A 247 16.13 -1.12 14.05
C GLY A 247 16.17 0.38 14.31
N ILE A 248 16.08 0.79 15.58
CA ILE A 248 16.34 2.16 16.03
C ILE A 248 17.31 2.13 17.22
N SER A 249 17.90 3.27 17.58
CA SER A 249 18.78 3.32 18.74
C SER A 249 18.00 3.09 20.05
N THR A 250 18.64 2.47 21.04
CA THR A 250 18.07 2.33 22.39
C THR A 250 17.85 3.69 23.04
N LYS A 251 18.58 4.73 22.60
CA LYS A 251 18.31 6.12 23.01
C LYS A 251 16.98 6.62 22.43
N ASP A 252 16.75 6.46 21.14
CA ASP A 252 15.51 6.89 20.48
C ASP A 252 14.30 6.14 21.03
N ALA A 253 14.43 4.82 21.23
CA ALA A 253 13.40 4.02 21.84
C ALA A 253 13.03 4.51 23.25
N ARG A 254 14.03 4.89 24.06
CA ARG A 254 13.82 5.51 25.37
C ARG A 254 13.10 6.84 25.28
N THR A 255 13.59 7.75 24.44
CA THR A 255 12.98 9.07 24.25
C THR A 255 11.52 8.95 23.81
N LEU A 256 11.22 8.05 22.88
CA LEU A 256 9.88 7.84 22.35
C LEU A 256 8.91 7.24 23.38
N LEU A 257 9.37 6.30 24.22
CA LEU A 257 8.50 5.49 25.07
C LEU A 257 8.32 6.01 26.49
N GLN A 258 9.05 7.05 26.92
CA GLN A 258 8.95 7.58 28.28
C GLN A 258 7.62 8.25 28.59
N ASP A 259 7.10 9.01 27.64
CA ASP A 259 5.89 9.78 27.82
C ASP A 259 4.64 8.95 27.48
N GLU A 260 3.61 9.03 28.32
CA GLU A 260 2.40 8.21 28.16
C GLU A 260 1.57 8.63 26.94
N VAL A 261 1.60 9.92 26.60
CA VAL A 261 0.90 10.47 25.43
C VAL A 261 1.53 9.93 24.14
N SER A 262 2.86 9.87 24.09
CA SER A 262 3.61 9.27 22.98
C SER A 262 3.26 7.78 22.81
N ARG A 263 3.23 7.02 23.92
CA ARG A 263 2.78 5.61 23.91
C ARG A 263 1.34 5.46 23.42
N LYS A 264 0.43 6.35 23.82
CA LYS A 264 -0.95 6.37 23.30
C LYS A 264 -0.97 6.54 21.78
N TYR A 265 -0.22 7.50 21.24
CA TYR A 265 -0.18 7.73 19.79
C TYR A 265 0.44 6.58 19.00
N LEU A 266 1.39 5.85 19.59
CA LEU A 266 1.86 4.59 19.00
C LEU A 266 0.74 3.54 18.93
N ARG A 267 -0.07 3.37 19.98
CA ARG A 267 -1.23 2.46 19.92
C ARG A 267 -2.25 2.87 18.86
N GLU A 268 -2.38 4.16 18.57
CA GLU A 268 -3.19 4.67 17.47
C GLU A 268 -2.58 4.42 16.06
N GLY A 269 -1.39 3.82 15.98
CA GLY A 269 -0.70 3.56 14.73
C GLY A 269 -0.03 4.79 14.13
N ARG A 270 0.26 5.84 14.89
CA ARG A 270 0.85 7.09 14.37
C ARG A 270 2.33 6.97 14.05
N VAL A 271 2.61 6.19 13.02
CA VAL A 271 3.93 5.80 12.55
C VAL A 271 3.99 5.99 11.04
N ILE A 272 5.00 6.71 10.57
CA ILE A 272 5.41 6.76 9.16
C ILE A 272 6.77 6.08 9.03
N ILE A 273 6.91 5.23 8.03
CA ILE A 273 8.17 4.63 7.64
C ILE A 273 8.52 5.11 6.23
N ILE A 274 9.70 5.67 6.08
CA ILE A 274 10.23 6.13 4.81
C ILE A 274 11.14 5.03 4.24
N LEU A 275 10.78 4.51 3.08
CA LEU A 275 11.52 3.45 2.38
C LEU A 275 11.91 3.88 0.97
N GLU A 276 12.69 3.02 0.32
CA GLU A 276 13.02 3.15 -1.09
C GLU A 276 11.78 3.06 -1.98
N LYS A 277 11.72 3.90 -3.02
CA LYS A 277 10.56 3.92 -3.93
C LYS A 277 10.34 2.56 -4.60
N GLN A 278 11.40 1.84 -4.96
CA GLN A 278 11.28 0.56 -5.68
C GLN A 278 10.60 -0.56 -4.88
N VAL A 279 10.58 -0.51 -3.55
CA VAL A 279 9.97 -1.57 -2.72
C VAL A 279 8.51 -1.30 -2.41
N LEU A 280 8.01 -0.09 -2.70
CA LEU A 280 6.67 0.35 -2.31
C LEU A 280 5.59 0.04 -3.36
N LYS A 281 5.98 -0.50 -4.51
CA LYS A 281 5.07 -1.07 -5.50
C LYS A 281 5.56 -2.44 -5.92
N SER A 282 4.73 -3.45 -5.77
CA SER A 282 5.01 -4.82 -6.23
C SER A 282 3.98 -5.28 -7.25
N ASN A 283 4.41 -6.15 -8.17
CA ASN A 283 3.62 -6.76 -9.24
C ASN A 283 3.24 -8.21 -8.92
#